data_AF-A0AA35YEF7-F1
#
_entry.id   AF-A0AA35YEF7-F1
#
_cell.length_a   1.000
_cell.length_b   1.000
_cell.length_c   1.000
_cell.angle_alpha   90.00
_cell.angle_beta   90.00
_cell.angle_gamma   90.00
#
_symmetry.space_group_name_H-M   'P 1'
#
loop_
_entity.id
_entity.type
_entity.pdbx_description
1 polymer ?
#
loop_
_entity_poly.entity_id
_entity_poly.type
_entity_poly.pdbx_seq_one_letter_code
_entity_poly.pdbx_strand_id
1 'polypeptide(L)'
;MGFGSFLGMKIDTLPGNLAYFVVDSFTTSSCSIRVKSGVMNITNNTVEAMFGLMNKGLDFKTLDECDKNDPFLEARKGQYGKGNYSNGDYLKNIRKSSVADAMFKLNFLTLVINTFAETKIMGSCTIRACLINV
;
A
#
# COMPACT_ATOMS: atom_id res chain seq x y z
N MET A 1 -11.37 0.14 -10.10
CA MET A 1 -11.91 -0.27 -8.79
C MET A 1 -11.14 0.52 -7.74
N GLY A 2 -11.75 1.52 -7.11
CA GLY A 2 -11.04 2.37 -6.14
C GLY A 2 -10.99 1.77 -4.73
N PHE A 3 -10.39 2.50 -3.78
CA PHE A 3 -10.20 2.04 -2.39
C PHE A 3 -11.48 1.56 -1.66
N GLY A 4 -12.66 2.02 -2.08
CA GLY A 4 -13.94 1.57 -1.54
C GLY A 4 -14.16 0.06 -1.65
N SER A 5 -13.56 -0.62 -2.64
CA SER A 5 -13.66 -2.09 -2.76
C SER A 5 -12.90 -2.85 -1.67
N PHE A 6 -12.03 -2.18 -0.90
CA PHE A 6 -11.33 -2.77 0.24
C PHE A 6 -12.10 -2.60 1.56
N LEU A 7 -13.19 -1.83 1.57
CA LEU A 7 -14.04 -1.71 2.77
C LEU A 7 -14.71 -3.06 3.07
N GLY A 8 -14.66 -3.47 4.34
CA GLY A 8 -15.21 -4.76 4.76
C GLY A 8 -14.43 -5.98 4.28
N MET A 9 -13.26 -5.81 3.65
CA MET A 9 -12.39 -6.93 3.31
C MET A 9 -11.94 -7.64 4.58
N LYS A 10 -12.23 -8.95 4.67
CA LYS A 10 -11.82 -9.80 5.80
C LYS A 10 -10.35 -10.17 5.66
N ILE A 11 -9.45 -9.23 5.94
CA ILE A 11 -8.02 -9.48 6.03
C ILE A 11 -7.72 -9.85 7.49
N ASP A 12 -7.61 -11.15 7.79
CA ASP A 12 -7.24 -11.68 9.12
C ASP A 12 -5.76 -11.57 9.42
N THR A 13 -4.96 -11.83 8.40
CA THR A 13 -3.54 -11.54 8.36
C THR A 13 -3.22 -11.18 6.92
N LEU A 14 -2.33 -10.20 6.71
CA LEU A 14 -1.71 -10.05 5.40
C LEU A 14 -0.47 -10.96 5.42
N PRO A 15 -0.51 -12.12 4.75
CA PRO A 15 0.56 -13.07 4.92
C PRO A 15 1.80 -12.53 4.19
N GLY A 16 2.97 -12.62 4.83
CA GLY A 16 4.22 -12.16 4.22
C GLY A 16 4.54 -12.87 2.89
N ASN A 17 4.00 -14.07 2.69
CA ASN A 17 4.08 -14.78 1.40
C ASN A 17 3.38 -14.05 0.24
N LEU A 18 2.52 -13.05 0.51
CA LEU A 18 1.90 -12.25 -0.53
C LEU A 18 2.93 -11.49 -1.34
N ALA A 19 3.97 -10.96 -0.69
CA ALA A 19 5.05 -10.27 -1.39
C ALA A 19 5.80 -11.22 -2.34
N TYR A 20 6.12 -12.44 -1.86
CA TYR A 20 6.73 -13.48 -2.68
C TYR A 20 5.82 -13.91 -3.84
N PHE A 21 4.52 -14.10 -3.59
CA PHE A 21 3.55 -14.43 -4.64
C PHE A 21 3.47 -13.34 -5.71
N VAL A 22 3.47 -12.06 -5.31
CA VAL A 22 3.45 -10.94 -6.25
C VAL A 22 4.73 -10.93 -7.10
N VAL A 23 5.90 -11.15 -6.48
CA VAL A 23 7.18 -11.23 -7.20
C VAL A 23 7.21 -12.41 -8.16
N ASP A 24 6.82 -13.60 -7.72
CA ASP A 24 6.80 -14.82 -8.54
C ASP A 24 5.79 -14.75 -9.69
N SER A 25 4.70 -14.00 -9.49
CA SER A 25 3.64 -13.83 -10.49
C SER A 25 3.89 -12.66 -11.44
N PHE A 26 4.83 -11.77 -11.12
CA PHE A 26 5.12 -10.56 -11.91
C PHE A 26 6.11 -10.84 -13.04
N THR A 27 5.75 -10.40 -14.24
CA THR A 27 6.58 -10.48 -15.44
C THR A 27 7.07 -9.08 -15.82
N THR A 28 8.36 -8.81 -15.58
CA THR A 28 8.97 -7.49 -15.82
C THR A 28 8.88 -7.03 -17.28
N SER A 29 9.03 -7.94 -18.25
CA SER A 29 9.05 -7.59 -19.68
C SER A 29 7.71 -7.05 -20.20
N SER A 30 6.60 -7.52 -19.63
CA SER A 30 5.24 -7.11 -20.02
C SER A 30 4.58 -6.23 -18.98
N CYS A 31 5.26 -5.94 -17.86
CA CYS A 31 4.69 -5.26 -16.70
C CYS A 31 3.32 -5.87 -16.32
N SER A 32 3.26 -7.20 -16.16
CA SER A 32 2.00 -7.92 -15.93
C SER A 32 2.10 -8.87 -14.75
N ILE A 33 0.97 -9.15 -14.10
CA ILE A 33 0.84 -10.15 -13.04
C ILE A 33 -0.05 -11.27 -13.55
N ARG A 34 0.42 -12.51 -13.41
CA ARG A 34 -0.39 -13.70 -13.66
C ARG A 34 -1.18 -14.07 -12.41
N VAL A 35 -2.50 -14.00 -12.51
CA VAL A 35 -3.43 -14.49 -11.49
C VAL A 35 -4.18 -15.71 -12.01
N LYS A 36 -4.92 -16.41 -11.14
CA LYS A 36 -5.72 -17.58 -11.55
C LYS A 36 -6.72 -17.27 -12.66
N SER A 37 -7.25 -16.04 -12.69
CA SER A 37 -8.20 -15.58 -13.71
C SER A 37 -7.55 -15.12 -15.02
N GLY A 38 -6.22 -15.16 -15.14
CA GLY A 38 -5.50 -14.78 -16.35
C GLY A 38 -4.34 -13.82 -16.10
N VAL A 39 -3.91 -13.12 -17.14
CA VAL A 39 -2.82 -12.13 -17.07
C VAL A 39 -3.43 -10.74 -16.93
N MET A 40 -3.01 -10.00 -15.89
CA MET A 40 -3.39 -8.61 -15.66
C MET A 40 -2.20 -7.71 -15.99
N ASN A 41 -2.35 -6.81 -16.96
CA ASN A 41 -1.33 -5.82 -17.29
C ASN A 41 -1.39 -4.66 -16.28
N ILE A 42 -0.23 -4.28 -15.74
CA ILE A 42 -0.08 -3.11 -14.89
C ILE A 42 0.25 -1.92 -15.80
N THR A 43 -0.78 -1.13 -16.08
CA THR A 43 -0.68 0.13 -16.82
C THR A 43 -0.93 1.32 -15.90
N ASN A 44 -0.59 2.54 -16.34
CA ASN A 44 -0.98 3.76 -15.61
C ASN A 44 -2.48 3.77 -15.31
N ASN A 45 -3.32 3.46 -16.30
CA ASN A 45 -4.77 3.38 -16.10
C ASN A 45 -5.16 2.34 -15.05
N THR A 46 -4.42 1.24 -14.93
CA THR A 46 -4.67 0.21 -13.92
C THR A 46 -4.33 0.72 -12.51
N VAL A 47 -3.20 1.40 -12.37
CA VAL A 47 -2.76 2.03 -11.11
C VAL A 47 -3.73 3.14 -10.71
N GLU A 48 -4.09 4.03 -11.63
CA GLU A 48 -5.06 5.10 -11.41
C GLU A 48 -6.43 4.53 -11.06
N ALA A 49 -6.88 3.48 -11.76
CA ALA A 49 -8.15 2.85 -11.47
C ALA A 49 -8.17 2.11 -10.12
N MET A 50 -7.03 1.62 -9.64
CA MET A 50 -6.88 0.93 -8.34
C MET A 50 -6.78 1.91 -7.17
N PHE A 51 -5.87 2.87 -7.27
CA PHE A 51 -5.57 3.78 -6.16
C PHE A 51 -6.40 5.07 -6.22
N GLY A 52 -7.01 5.40 -7.36
CA GLY A 52 -7.62 6.71 -7.58
C GLY A 52 -6.60 7.85 -7.54
N LEU A 53 -5.31 7.53 -7.64
CA LEU A 53 -4.20 8.46 -7.65
C LEU A 53 -3.73 8.59 -9.10
N MET A 54 -3.74 9.80 -9.65
CA MET A 54 -3.15 10.05 -10.97
C MET A 54 -1.67 9.64 -10.94
N ASN A 55 -1.21 8.88 -11.92
CA ASN A 55 0.21 8.57 -12.07
C ASN A 55 0.95 9.75 -12.74
N LYS A 56 0.65 10.98 -12.30
CA LYS A 56 1.51 12.13 -12.57
C LYS A 56 2.54 12.11 -11.46
N GLY A 57 3.72 11.57 -11.75
CA GLY A 57 4.81 11.47 -10.79
C GLY A 57 5.03 12.82 -10.11
N LEU A 58 4.65 12.89 -8.83
CA LEU A 58 5.11 13.95 -7.95
C LEU A 58 6.53 13.55 -7.54
N ASP A 59 7.51 14.37 -7.89
CA ASP A 59 8.85 14.18 -7.36
C ASP A 59 8.78 14.42 -5.84
N PHE A 60 9.03 13.38 -5.07
CA PHE A 60 9.04 13.46 -3.60
C PHE A 60 10.00 14.54 -3.08
N LYS A 61 11.02 14.92 -3.85
CA LYS A 61 11.95 16.00 -3.51
C LYS A 61 11.35 17.40 -3.67
N THR A 62 10.24 17.51 -4.40
CA THR A 62 9.51 18.75 -4.66
C THR A 62 8.29 18.93 -3.74
N LEU A 63 7.99 17.93 -2.92
CA LEU A 63 6.94 18.01 -1.91
C LEU A 63 7.48 18.77 -0.69
N ASP A 64 6.72 19.77 -0.25
CA ASP A 64 6.99 20.43 1.02
C ASP A 64 6.90 19.43 2.18
N GLU A 65 7.71 19.65 3.22
CA GLU A 65 7.58 18.88 4.45
C GLU A 65 6.17 19.07 5.02
N CYS A 66 5.59 17.98 5.51
CA CYS A 66 4.28 18.02 6.15
C CYS A 66 4.37 18.84 7.44
N ASP A 67 3.44 19.78 7.64
CA ASP A 67 3.39 20.56 8.87
C ASP A 67 3.30 19.61 10.08
N LYS A 68 4.20 19.78 11.04
CA LYS A 68 4.25 18.95 12.25
C LYS A 68 3.01 19.11 13.12
N ASN A 69 2.29 20.22 12.97
CA ASN A 69 1.03 20.51 13.65
C ASN A 69 -0.20 20.23 12.78
N ASP A 70 -0.01 19.57 11.63
CA ASP A 70 -1.10 19.22 10.74
C ASP A 70 -2.15 18.39 11.52
N PRO A 71 -3.43 18.83 11.55
CA PRO A 71 -4.48 18.15 12.30
C PRO A 71 -4.69 16.70 11.86
N PHE A 72 -4.38 16.37 10.61
CA PHE A 72 -4.46 15.01 10.08
C PHE A 72 -3.27 14.15 10.57
N LEU A 73 -2.06 14.72 10.71
CA LEU A 73 -0.92 14.06 11.35
C LEU A 73 -1.22 13.76 12.83
N GLU A 74 -1.80 14.71 13.56
CA GLU A 74 -2.21 14.50 14.97
C GLU A 74 -3.35 13.48 15.09
N ALA A 75 -4.36 13.55 14.22
CA ALA A 75 -5.42 12.55 14.15
C ALA A 75 -4.86 11.15 13.89
N ARG A 76 -3.88 11.02 12.99
CA ARG A 76 -3.18 9.76 12.71
C ARG A 76 -2.44 9.24 13.93
N LYS A 77 -1.66 10.08 14.62
CA LYS A 77 -0.97 9.69 15.87
C LYS A 77 -1.97 9.24 16.95
N GLY A 78 -3.10 9.94 17.05
CA GLY A 78 -4.19 9.62 17.96
C GLY A 78 -4.79 8.22 17.75
N GLN A 79 -4.72 7.67 16.53
CA GLN A 79 -5.18 6.30 16.25
C GLN A 79 -4.33 5.22 16.93
N TYR A 80 -3.10 5.53 17.34
CA TYR A 80 -2.09 4.56 17.77
C TYR A 80 -1.43 4.90 19.11
N GLY A 81 -2.11 5.61 20.02
CA GLY A 81 -1.65 5.86 21.40
C GLY A 81 -0.15 6.21 21.52
N LYS A 82 0.51 5.76 22.60
CA LYS A 82 1.97 5.92 22.79
C LYS A 82 2.79 4.80 22.11
N GLY A 83 2.61 4.62 20.80
CA GLY A 83 3.64 3.98 19.96
C GLY A 83 3.36 2.59 19.39
N ASN A 84 2.10 2.15 19.33
CA ASN A 84 1.78 0.84 18.72
C ASN A 84 1.48 0.99 17.23
N TYR A 85 2.53 1.04 16.41
CA TYR A 85 2.46 1.05 14.94
C TYR A 85 2.60 -0.37 14.37
N SER A 86 1.90 -1.35 14.95
CA SER A 86 1.98 -2.74 14.50
C SER A 86 1.01 -3.01 13.33
N ASN A 87 1.34 -3.99 12.48
CA ASN A 87 0.43 -4.46 11.42
C ASN A 87 -0.94 -4.90 11.97
N GLY A 88 -0.98 -5.44 13.19
CA GLY A 88 -2.21 -5.79 13.88
C GLY A 88 -3.10 -4.58 14.19
N ASP A 89 -2.51 -3.44 14.52
CA ASP A 89 -3.26 -2.22 14.83
C ASP A 89 -3.75 -1.50 13.57
N TYR A 90 -2.95 -1.48 12.50
CA TYR A 90 -3.40 -1.02 11.19
C TYR A 90 -4.60 -1.85 10.70
N LEU A 91 -4.54 -3.18 10.83
CA LEU A 91 -5.65 -4.08 10.47
C LEU A 91 -6.93 -3.77 11.28
N LYS A 92 -6.81 -3.57 12.60
CA LYS A 92 -7.97 -3.20 13.44
C LYS A 92 -8.61 -1.90 12.97
N ASN A 93 -7.81 -0.89 12.64
CA ASN A 93 -8.33 0.41 12.21
C ASN A 93 -8.98 0.34 10.82
N ILE A 94 -8.37 -0.37 9.87
CA ILE A 94 -8.93 -0.61 8.53
C ILE A 94 -10.29 -1.33 8.63
N ARG A 95 -10.44 -2.30 9.54
CA ARG A 95 -11.72 -3.03 9.74
C ARG A 95 -12.82 -2.17 10.35
N LYS A 96 -12.47 -1.21 11.20
CA LYS A 96 -13.43 -0.30 11.85
C LYS A 96 -13.91 0.79 10.89
N SER A 97 -13.14 1.11 9.85
CA SER A 97 -13.51 2.10 8.86
C SER A 97 -14.71 1.62 8.03
N SER A 98 -15.77 2.42 8.03
CA SER A 98 -16.93 2.27 7.15
C SER A 98 -16.82 3.09 5.85
N VAL A 99 -15.78 3.94 5.74
CA VAL A 99 -15.53 4.83 4.61
C VAL A 99 -14.09 4.74 4.16
N ALA A 100 -13.85 4.83 2.85
CA ALA A 100 -12.52 4.78 2.24
C ALA A 100 -11.90 6.19 2.14
N ASP A 101 -11.90 6.90 3.26
CA ASP A 101 -11.36 8.26 3.39
C ASP A 101 -9.82 8.28 3.37
N ALA A 102 -9.23 9.47 3.50
CA ALA A 102 -7.77 9.64 3.49
C ALA A 102 -7.07 8.83 4.59
N MET A 103 -7.71 8.66 5.75
CA MET A 103 -7.14 7.92 6.88
C MET A 103 -7.17 6.41 6.62
N PHE A 104 -8.27 5.89 6.06
CA PHE A 104 -8.35 4.51 5.58
C PHE A 104 -7.26 4.20 4.55
N LYS A 105 -7.13 5.05 3.53
CA LYS A 105 -6.11 4.91 2.47
C LYS A 105 -4.70 4.88 3.06
N LEU A 106 -4.41 5.78 4.00
CA LEU A 106 -3.10 5.86 4.64
C LEU A 106 -2.79 4.63 5.50
N ASN A 107 -3.76 4.15 6.27
CA ASN A 107 -3.59 2.94 7.08
C ASN A 107 -3.39 1.70 6.20
N PHE A 108 -4.17 1.57 5.13
CA PHE A 108 -4.03 0.49 4.16
C PHE A 108 -2.65 0.51 3.50
N LEU A 109 -2.21 1.67 3.00
CA LEU A 109 -0.91 1.80 2.34
C LEU A 109 0.23 1.50 3.31
N THR A 110 0.15 1.98 4.56
CA THR A 110 1.16 1.72 5.59
C THR A 110 1.24 0.22 5.90
N LEU A 111 0.09 -0.47 6.04
CA LEU A 111 0.05 -1.92 6.26
C LEU A 111 0.71 -2.70 5.12
N VAL A 112 0.39 -2.35 3.87
CA VAL A 112 0.96 -3.00 2.69
C VAL A 112 2.47 -2.77 2.63
N ILE A 113 2.93 -1.52 2.80
CA ILE A 113 4.36 -1.20 2.80
C ILE A 113 5.09 -1.95 3.92
N ASN A 114 4.57 -1.93 5.14
CA ASN A 114 5.18 -2.62 6.28
C ASN A 114 5.27 -4.12 6.03
N THR A 115 4.20 -4.74 5.53
CA THR A 115 4.19 -6.18 5.23
C THR A 115 5.26 -6.53 4.18
N PHE A 116 5.40 -5.72 3.13
CA PHE A 116 6.41 -5.94 2.09
C PHE A 116 7.82 -5.61 2.60
N ALA A 117 7.99 -4.61 3.47
CA ALA A 117 9.27 -4.28 4.08
C ALA A 117 9.73 -5.36 5.07
N GLU A 118 8.82 -5.91 5.89
CA GLU A 118 9.10 -7.01 6.82
C GLU A 118 9.55 -8.28 6.09
N THR A 119 9.04 -8.54 4.88
CA THR A 119 9.50 -9.67 4.06
C THR A 119 10.97 -9.56 3.63
N LYS A 120 11.61 -8.38 3.73
CA LYS A 120 13.07 -8.25 3.53
C LYS A 120 13.90 -8.91 4.63
N ILE A 121 13.39 -9.05 5.85
CA ILE A 121 14.19 -9.45 7.03
C ILE A 121 14.42 -10.97 7.07
N MET A 122 13.56 -11.77 6.40
CA MET A 122 13.60 -13.24 6.45
C MET A 122 14.16 -13.93 5.20
N GLY A 123 14.79 -13.20 4.28
CA GLY A 123 15.44 -13.79 3.10
C GLY A 123 15.29 -12.93 1.86
N SER A 124 16.27 -12.04 1.65
CA SER A 124 16.62 -11.34 0.41
C SER A 124 15.54 -11.22 -0.66
N CYS A 125 14.63 -10.25 -0.50
CA CYS A 125 13.95 -9.66 -1.65
C CYS A 125 14.50 -8.26 -1.87
N THR A 126 15.47 -8.13 -2.78
CA THR A 126 15.86 -6.83 -3.31
C THR A 126 14.68 -6.32 -4.12
N ILE A 127 13.78 -5.56 -3.49
CA ILE A 127 12.92 -4.64 -4.24
C ILE A 127 13.88 -3.63 -4.88
N ARG A 128 14.41 -4.00 -6.04
CA ARG A 128 14.79 -3.01 -7.04
C ARG A 128 13.45 -2.40 -7.39
N ALA A 129 13.09 -1.31 -6.71
CA ALA A 129 12.16 -0.37 -7.29
C ALA A 129 12.74 -0.15 -8.68
N CYS A 130 12.03 -0.65 -9.70
CA CYS A 130 12.33 -0.26 -11.05
C CYS A 130 12.05 1.24 -11.02
N LEU A 131 13.11 2.01 -10.75
CA LEU A 131 13.16 3.42 -11.00
C LEU A 131 12.79 3.49 -12.47
N ILE A 132 11.53 3.81 -12.72
CA ILE A 132 11.09 4.30 -14.01
C ILE A 132 11.97 5.53 -14.18
N ASN A 133 13.04 5.37 -14.96
CA ASN A 133 13.88 6.47 -15.38
C ASN A 133 12.94 7.50 -16.01
N VAL A 134 12.81 8.63 -15.34
CA VAL A 134 12.42 9.89 -15.97
C VAL A 134 13.66 10.43 -16.66
#